data_AF-Q9P831-F1
#
_entry.id   AF-Q9P831-F1
#
_cell.length_a   1.000
_cell.length_b   1.000
_cell.length_c   1.000
_cell.angle_alpha   90.00
_cell.angle_beta   90.00
_cell.angle_gamma   90.00
#
_symmetry.space_group_name_H-M   'P 1'
#
loop_
_entity.id
_entity.type
_entity.pdbx_description
1 polymer ?
#
loop_
_entity_poly.entity_id
_entity_poly.type
_entity_poly.pdbx_seq_one_letter_code
_entity_poly.pdbx_strand_id
1 'polypeptide(L)'
;MSFKGFKKGVLRAPQTMRQKFNMGEITQDAVYLDAERRFKEIETETKKLSEESKKYFNAVNGMLDEQIDFAKAVAEIYKPISGRLSDPSATVPEDNPQGIEASESYQAVVKDLKDTLKPDLELIEKRIVEPAQELLKIIQ
;
A
#
# COMPACT_ATOMS: atom_id res chain seq x y z
N MET A 1 60.33 24.61 34.34
CA MET A 1 59.55 23.76 33.41
C MET A 1 60.27 23.74 32.07
N SER A 2 60.93 22.62 31.74
CA SER A 2 61.94 22.55 30.67
C SER A 2 61.32 22.52 29.26
N PHE A 3 61.95 23.23 28.31
CA PHE A 3 61.70 23.14 26.85
C PHE A 3 61.60 21.69 26.32
N LYS A 4 62.30 20.75 26.98
CA LYS A 4 62.28 19.32 26.67
C LYS A 4 60.90 18.68 26.95
N GLY A 5 60.16 19.18 27.94
CA GLY A 5 58.80 18.76 28.26
C GLY A 5 57.77 19.27 27.26
N PHE A 6 57.91 20.53 26.82
CA PHE A 6 57.07 21.11 25.75
C PHE A 6 57.27 20.35 24.42
N LYS A 7 58.52 20.08 24.04
CA LYS A 7 58.83 19.27 22.84
C LYS A 7 58.22 17.87 22.90
N LYS A 8 58.25 17.22 24.08
CA LYS A 8 57.58 15.91 24.29
C LYS A 8 56.05 16.01 24.24
N GLY A 9 55.46 17.12 24.69
CA GLY A 9 54.02 17.39 24.60
C GLY A 9 53.57 17.54 23.15
N VAL A 10 54.30 18.31 22.33
CA VAL A 10 54.02 18.49 20.90
C VAL A 10 54.17 17.18 20.13
N LEU A 11 55.20 16.39 20.43
CA LEU A 11 55.41 15.06 19.81
C LEU A 11 54.31 14.04 20.16
N ARG A 12 53.68 14.16 21.33
CA ARG A 12 52.60 13.26 21.77
C ARG A 12 51.20 13.76 21.43
N ALA A 13 51.04 15.05 21.15
CA ALA A 13 49.75 15.65 20.79
C ALA A 13 49.00 14.90 19.67
N PRO A 14 49.65 14.39 18.60
CA PRO A 14 48.96 13.59 17.59
C PRO A 14 48.40 12.28 18.14
N GLN A 15 49.15 11.62 19.04
CA GLN A 15 48.73 10.37 19.70
C GLN A 15 47.55 10.64 20.64
N THR A 16 47.62 11.70 21.44
CA THR A 16 46.56 12.10 22.37
C THR A 16 45.31 12.56 21.64
N MET A 17 45.44 13.23 20.49
CA MET A 17 44.32 13.56 19.62
C MET A 17 43.68 12.29 19.06
N ARG A 18 44.48 11.38 18.46
CA ARG A 18 43.95 10.09 17.96
C ARG A 18 43.20 9.31 19.03
N GLN A 19 43.72 9.28 20.26
CA GLN A 19 43.10 8.59 21.38
C GLN A 19 41.82 9.28 21.87
N LYS A 20 41.76 10.63 21.87
CA LYS A 20 40.56 11.40 22.24
C LYS A 20 39.45 11.37 21.19
N PHE A 21 39.81 11.25 19.91
CA PHE A 21 38.85 11.15 18.80
C PHE A 21 38.48 9.69 18.47
N ASN A 22 38.83 8.72 19.32
CA ASN A 22 38.65 7.28 19.04
C ASN A 22 39.14 6.88 17.63
N MET A 23 40.17 7.55 17.11
CA MET A 23 40.80 7.25 15.81
C MET A 23 41.77 6.06 15.94
N GLY A 24 41.29 4.97 16.54
CA GLY A 24 41.91 3.64 16.47
C GLY A 24 41.32 2.83 15.32
N GLU A 25 41.86 1.63 15.08
CA GLU A 25 41.22 0.67 14.18
C GLU A 25 39.85 0.29 14.76
N ILE A 26 38.80 0.92 14.25
CA ILE A 26 37.43 0.49 14.50
C ILE A 26 37.31 -0.86 13.80
N THR A 27 37.20 -1.92 14.59
CA THR A 27 37.00 -3.28 14.09
C THR A 27 35.60 -3.32 13.48
N GLN A 28 35.55 -3.24 12.15
CA GLN A 28 34.32 -3.39 11.40
C GLN A 28 34.25 -4.83 10.89
N ASP A 29 33.24 -5.56 11.33
CA ASP A 29 32.95 -6.88 10.79
C ASP A 29 32.14 -6.71 9.49
N ALA A 30 32.80 -6.96 8.36
CA ALA A 30 32.17 -6.88 7.05
C ALA A 30 31.00 -7.86 6.90
N VAL A 31 31.05 -9.01 7.58
CA VAL A 31 29.96 -10.01 7.56
C VAL A 31 28.73 -9.48 8.28
N TYR A 32 28.94 -8.86 9.45
CA TYR A 32 27.86 -8.23 10.21
C TYR A 32 27.24 -7.06 9.44
N LEU A 33 28.05 -6.21 8.82
CA LEU A 33 27.55 -5.06 8.03
C LEU A 33 26.72 -5.49 6.81
N ASP A 34 27.15 -6.55 6.11
CA ASP A 34 26.38 -7.11 4.99
C ASP A 34 25.08 -7.76 5.48
N ALA A 35 25.12 -8.48 6.60
CA ALA A 35 23.93 -9.05 7.22
C ALA A 35 22.93 -7.96 7.66
N GLU A 36 23.41 -6.89 8.29
CA GLU A 36 22.58 -5.75 8.71
C GLU A 36 21.91 -5.08 7.50
N ARG A 37 22.66 -4.89 6.40
CA ARG A 37 22.11 -4.34 5.17
C ARG A 37 21.02 -5.22 4.59
N ARG A 38 21.25 -6.53 4.47
CA ARG A 38 20.25 -7.49 3.96
C ARG A 38 19.03 -7.53 4.85
N PHE A 39 19.21 -7.43 6.16
CA PHE A 39 18.11 -7.40 7.11
C PHE A 39 17.22 -6.16 6.92
N LYS A 40 17.83 -4.98 6.76
CA LYS A 40 17.12 -3.73 6.43
C LYS A 40 16.39 -3.79 5.08
N GLU A 41 17.00 -4.42 4.08
CA GLU A 41 16.37 -4.65 2.77
C GLU A 41 15.13 -5.57 2.92
N ILE A 42 15.24 -6.68 3.66
CA ILE A 42 14.12 -7.59 3.93
C ILE A 42 12.99 -6.88 4.69
N GLU A 43 13.30 -6.08 5.70
CA GLU A 43 12.32 -5.30 6.45
C GLU A 43 11.53 -4.35 5.54
N THR A 44 12.26 -3.61 4.70
CA THR A 44 11.68 -2.63 3.77
C THR A 44 10.78 -3.31 2.73
N GLU A 45 11.26 -4.39 2.12
CA GLU A 45 10.49 -5.14 1.12
C GLU A 45 9.28 -5.84 1.73
N THR A 46 9.39 -6.39 2.95
CA THR A 46 8.26 -7.02 3.66
C THR A 46 7.18 -5.99 3.98
N LYS A 47 7.58 -4.79 4.43
CA LYS A 47 6.65 -3.69 4.68
C LYS A 47 5.92 -3.27 3.41
N LYS A 48 6.67 -3.08 2.33
CA LYS A 48 6.13 -2.73 1.01
C LYS A 48 5.16 -3.80 0.52
N LEU A 49 5.52 -5.08 0.60
CA LEU A 49 4.67 -6.20 0.21
C LEU A 49 3.33 -6.21 0.97
N SER A 50 3.36 -6.01 2.28
CA SER A 50 2.15 -5.95 3.11
C SER A 50 1.26 -4.76 2.73
N GLU A 51 1.84 -3.58 2.55
CA GLU A 51 1.10 -2.36 2.20
C GLU A 51 0.49 -2.42 0.79
N GLU A 52 1.27 -2.87 -0.20
CA GLU A 52 0.81 -3.01 -1.59
C GLU A 52 -0.27 -4.09 -1.72
N SER A 53 -0.13 -5.22 -1.03
CA SER A 53 -1.14 -6.29 -1.04
C SER A 53 -2.47 -5.82 -0.42
N LYS A 54 -2.42 -5.08 0.69
CA LYS A 54 -3.63 -4.46 1.28
C LYS A 54 -4.26 -3.44 0.34
N LYS A 55 -3.45 -2.62 -0.30
CA LYS A 55 -3.94 -1.62 -1.27
C LYS A 55 -4.63 -2.30 -2.45
N TYR A 56 -4.05 -3.37 -2.98
CA TYR A 56 -4.63 -4.17 -4.05
C TYR A 56 -5.99 -4.75 -3.64
N PHE A 57 -6.07 -5.39 -2.47
CA PHE A 57 -7.32 -5.95 -1.94
C PHE A 57 -8.43 -4.89 -1.83
N ASN A 58 -8.11 -3.72 -1.27
CA ASN A 58 -9.07 -2.62 -1.15
C ASN A 58 -9.47 -2.05 -2.52
N ALA A 59 -8.53 -1.93 -3.45
CA ALA A 59 -8.78 -1.42 -4.79
C ALA A 59 -9.70 -2.34 -5.60
N VAL A 60 -9.52 -3.66 -5.51
CA VAL A 60 -10.38 -4.63 -6.22
C VAL A 60 -11.80 -4.60 -5.66
N ASN A 61 -11.95 -4.64 -4.33
CA ASN A 61 -13.28 -4.53 -3.72
C ASN A 61 -13.96 -3.20 -4.06
N GLY A 62 -13.23 -2.08 -3.94
CA GLY A 62 -13.72 -0.76 -4.31
C GLY A 62 -14.15 -0.68 -5.77
N MET A 63 -13.35 -1.22 -6.70
CA MET A 63 -13.71 -1.26 -8.12
C MET A 63 -15.03 -2.00 -8.38
N LEU A 64 -15.24 -3.15 -7.74
CA LEU A 64 -16.47 -3.94 -7.92
C LEU A 64 -17.68 -3.23 -7.31
N ASP A 65 -17.50 -2.55 -6.17
CA ASP A 65 -18.57 -1.74 -5.56
C ASP A 65 -18.94 -0.54 -6.43
N GLU A 66 -17.95 0.19 -6.96
CA GLU A 66 -18.17 1.30 -7.88
C GLU A 66 -18.84 0.85 -9.19
N GLN A 67 -18.53 -0.34 -9.70
CA GLN A 67 -19.22 -0.91 -10.87
C GLN A 67 -20.70 -1.18 -10.60
N ILE A 68 -21.03 -1.68 -9.40
CA ILE A 68 -22.42 -1.89 -8.98
C ILE A 68 -23.15 -0.55 -8.85
N ASP A 69 -22.51 0.46 -8.25
CA ASP A 69 -23.13 1.76 -8.06
C ASP A 69 -23.27 2.55 -9.37
N PHE A 70 -22.30 2.42 -10.28
CA PHE A 70 -22.40 2.92 -11.64
C PHE A 70 -23.60 2.32 -12.38
N ALA A 71 -23.79 1.00 -12.30
CA ALA A 71 -24.93 0.32 -12.91
C ALA A 71 -26.27 0.83 -12.36
N LYS A 72 -26.36 1.06 -11.04
CA LYS A 72 -27.55 1.63 -10.40
C LYS A 72 -27.83 3.06 -10.88
N ALA A 73 -26.80 3.89 -10.98
CA ALA A 73 -26.92 5.27 -11.46
C ALA A 73 -27.40 5.31 -12.92
N VAL A 74 -26.87 4.42 -13.77
CA VAL A 74 -27.31 4.29 -15.16
C VAL A 74 -28.77 3.82 -15.23
N ALA A 75 -29.15 2.83 -14.41
CA ALA A 75 -30.54 2.39 -14.32
C ALA A 75 -31.49 3.51 -13.83
N GLU A 76 -31.02 4.41 -12.97
CA GLU A 76 -31.79 5.58 -12.52
C GLU A 76 -31.98 6.63 -13.63
N ILE A 77 -30.97 6.84 -14.48
CA ILE A 77 -31.07 7.74 -15.65
C ILE A 77 -32.12 7.24 -16.65
N TYR A 78 -32.21 5.92 -16.85
CA TYR A 78 -33.21 5.32 -17.73
C TYR A 78 -34.62 5.27 -17.14
N LYS A 79 -34.79 5.57 -15.84
CA LYS A 79 -36.14 5.73 -15.28
C LYS A 79 -36.73 7.05 -15.77
N PRO A 80 -38.01 7.07 -16.19
CA PRO A 80 -38.63 8.29 -16.66
C PRO A 80 -38.56 9.35 -15.55
N ILE A 81 -37.94 10.49 -15.86
CA ILE A 81 -38.04 11.69 -15.03
C ILE A 81 -39.53 12.03 -15.02
N SER A 82 -40.18 11.89 -13.86
CA SER A 82 -41.58 12.28 -13.69
C SER A 82 -41.72 13.79 -13.96
N GLY A 83 -41.89 14.14 -15.24
CA GLY A 83 -42.09 15.48 -15.71
C GLY A 83 -43.36 16.06 -15.11
N ARG A 84 -43.31 17.34 -14.75
CA ARG A 84 -44.45 18.09 -14.23
C ARG A 84 -45.71 17.83 -15.06
N LEU A 85 -46.84 17.65 -14.36
CA LEU A 85 -48.22 17.43 -14.80
C LEU A 85 -48.78 18.37 -15.91
N SER A 86 -47.96 19.19 -16.55
CA SER A 86 -48.42 20.37 -17.31
C SER A 86 -47.98 20.41 -18.78
N ASP A 87 -47.20 19.46 -19.28
CA ASP A 87 -46.72 19.49 -20.68
C ASP A 87 -47.31 18.34 -21.52
N PRO A 88 -48.17 18.63 -22.52
CA PRO A 88 -48.80 17.61 -23.39
C PRO A 88 -47.84 16.93 -24.37
N SER A 89 -46.59 17.37 -24.44
CA SER A 89 -45.53 16.78 -25.28
C SER A 89 -44.48 15.97 -24.49
N ALA A 90 -44.60 15.92 -23.15
CA ALA A 90 -43.75 15.07 -22.30
C ALA A 90 -44.07 13.57 -22.42
N THR A 91 -45.03 13.19 -23.28
CA THR A 91 -45.47 11.82 -23.56
C THR A 91 -44.73 11.20 -24.74
N VAL A 92 -43.43 11.46 -24.89
CA VAL A 92 -42.57 10.43 -25.49
C VAL A 92 -41.91 9.75 -24.30
N PRO A 93 -42.47 8.63 -23.80
CA PRO A 93 -41.68 7.74 -22.99
C PRO A 93 -40.51 7.32 -23.89
N GLU A 94 -39.32 7.89 -23.67
CA GLU A 94 -38.09 7.16 -23.96
C GLU A 94 -38.00 6.01 -22.94
N ASP A 95 -38.99 5.11 -22.98
CA ASP A 95 -38.89 3.82 -22.34
C ASP A 95 -37.77 3.12 -23.10
N ASN A 96 -36.58 3.11 -22.50
CA ASN A 96 -35.49 2.27 -22.93
C ASN A 96 -35.42 1.05 -22.01
N PRO A 97 -36.37 0.10 -22.14
CA PRO A 97 -36.41 -1.11 -21.30
C PRO A 97 -35.14 -1.94 -21.47
N GLN A 98 -34.51 -1.87 -22.65
CA GLN A 98 -33.25 -2.54 -22.94
C GLN A 98 -32.09 -1.96 -22.12
N GLY A 99 -32.09 -0.64 -21.84
CA GLY A 99 -31.08 0.00 -21.00
C GLY A 99 -31.20 -0.37 -19.53
N ILE A 100 -32.43 -0.51 -19.03
CA ILE A 100 -32.72 -0.97 -17.66
C ILE A 100 -32.33 -2.45 -17.51
N GLU A 101 -32.77 -3.31 -18.44
CA GLU A 101 -32.45 -4.75 -18.43
C GLU A 101 -30.93 -5.00 -18.57
N ALA A 102 -30.24 -4.21 -19.41
CA ALA A 102 -28.78 -4.28 -19.53
C ALA A 102 -28.07 -3.85 -18.23
N SER A 103 -28.59 -2.83 -17.53
CA SER A 103 -28.01 -2.37 -16.26
C SER A 103 -28.23 -3.38 -15.13
N GLU A 104 -29.42 -3.98 -15.07
CA GLU A 104 -29.76 -5.03 -14.09
C GLU A 104 -28.96 -6.32 -14.33
N SER A 105 -28.82 -6.74 -15.59
CA SER A 105 -28.00 -7.91 -15.95
C SER A 105 -26.51 -7.68 -15.66
N TYR A 106 -25.98 -6.49 -15.95
CA TYR A 106 -24.62 -6.12 -15.59
C TYR A 106 -24.42 -6.15 -14.07
N GLN A 107 -25.35 -5.60 -13.29
CA GLN A 107 -25.29 -5.64 -11.83
C GLN A 107 -25.26 -7.08 -11.29
N ALA A 108 -26.05 -7.98 -11.86
CA ALA A 108 -26.06 -9.39 -11.48
C ALA A 108 -24.70 -10.06 -11.75
N VAL A 109 -24.13 -9.84 -12.94
CA VAL A 109 -22.82 -10.39 -13.31
C VAL A 109 -21.70 -9.89 -12.39
N VAL A 110 -21.66 -8.59 -12.10
CA VAL A 110 -20.64 -8.01 -11.21
C VAL A 110 -20.79 -8.54 -9.78
N LYS A 111 -22.01 -8.75 -9.31
CA LYS A 111 -22.27 -9.33 -7.99
C LYS A 111 -21.78 -10.78 -7.90
N ASP A 112 -22.09 -11.60 -8.91
CA ASP A 112 -21.61 -12.97 -8.97
C ASP A 112 -20.08 -13.04 -9.05
N LEU A 113 -19.47 -12.12 -9.81
CA LEU A 113 -18.02 -11.98 -9.91
C LEU A 113 -17.40 -11.59 -8.56
N LYS A 114 -18.04 -10.70 -7.80
CA LYS A 114 -17.62 -10.33 -6.43
C LYS A 114 -17.66 -11.53 -5.49
N ASP A 115 -18.74 -12.30 -5.52
CA ASP A 115 -18.88 -13.50 -4.68
C ASP A 115 -17.86 -14.58 -5.05
N THR A 116 -17.53 -14.70 -6.34
CA THR A 116 -16.52 -15.64 -6.84
C THR A 116 -15.09 -15.24 -6.45
N LEU A 117 -14.76 -13.94 -6.51
CA LEU A 117 -13.41 -13.44 -6.20
C LEU A 117 -13.13 -13.30 -4.70
N LYS A 118 -14.19 -13.20 -3.88
CA LYS A 118 -14.07 -13.06 -2.42
C LYS A 118 -13.12 -14.08 -1.75
N PRO A 119 -13.22 -15.40 -1.98
CA PRO A 119 -12.31 -16.37 -1.37
C PRO A 119 -10.85 -16.18 -1.78
N ASP A 120 -10.58 -15.80 -3.03
CA ASP A 120 -9.23 -15.58 -3.53
C ASP A 120 -8.60 -14.34 -2.89
N LEU A 121 -9.40 -13.28 -2.70
CA LEU A 121 -8.99 -12.07 -2.01
C LEU A 121 -8.71 -12.33 -0.51
N GLU A 122 -9.52 -13.14 0.17
CA GLU A 122 -9.27 -13.58 1.55
C GLU A 122 -7.99 -14.44 1.66
N LEU A 123 -7.64 -15.17 0.60
CA LEU A 123 -6.43 -15.99 0.56
C LEU A 123 -5.17 -15.10 0.54
N ILE A 124 -5.20 -13.99 -0.21
CA ILE A 124 -4.12 -12.98 -0.21
C ILE A 124 -3.92 -12.42 1.20
N GLU A 125 -5.02 -12.11 1.90
CA GLU A 125 -4.94 -11.58 3.26
C GLU A 125 -4.28 -12.60 4.22
N LYS A 126 -4.76 -13.85 4.22
CA LYS A 126 -4.27 -14.90 5.12
C LYS A 126 -2.85 -15.38 4.80
N ARG A 127 -2.45 -15.40 3.53
CA ARG A 127 -1.16 -15.99 3.11
C ARG A 127 -0.05 -14.98 2.90
N ILE A 128 -0.38 -13.71 2.63
CA ILE A 128 0.61 -12.68 2.31
C ILE A 128 0.61 -11.61 3.39
N VAL A 129 -0.55 -11.01 3.66
CA VAL A 129 -0.66 -9.82 4.51
C VAL A 129 -0.45 -10.14 5.99
N GLU A 130 -1.11 -11.18 6.52
CA GLU A 130 -0.96 -11.60 7.92
C GLU A 130 0.47 -12.07 8.22
N PRO A 131 1.08 -13.00 7.45
CA PRO A 131 2.44 -13.47 7.74
C PRO A 131 3.49 -12.37 7.60
N ALA A 132 3.32 -11.46 6.62
CA ALA A 132 4.22 -10.30 6.49
C ALA A 132 4.14 -9.37 7.71
N GLN A 133 2.94 -9.16 8.27
CA GLN A 133 2.79 -8.36 9.49
C GLN A 133 3.34 -9.05 10.74
N GLU A 134 3.17 -10.37 10.85
CA GLU A 134 3.80 -11.14 11.92
C GLU A 134 5.31 -11.06 11.85
N LEU A 135 5.88 -11.20 10.65
CA LEU A 135 7.32 -11.05 10.43
C LEU A 135 7.80 -9.64 10.81
N LEU A 136 7.07 -8.59 10.42
CA LEU A 136 7.40 -7.21 10.80
C LEU A 136 7.37 -6.99 12.32
N LYS A 137 6.43 -7.60 13.05
CA LYS A 137 6.38 -7.51 14.52
C LYS A 137 7.55 -8.18 15.22
N ILE A 138 8.17 -9.18 14.59
CA ILE A 138 9.34 -9.89 15.14
C ILE A 138 10.63 -9.11 14.83
N ILE A 139 10.67 -8.46 13.66
CA ILE A 139 11.82 -7.70 13.18
C ILE A 139 11.94 -6.32 13.87
N GLN A 140 10.80 -5.70 14.20
CA GLN A 140 10.70 -4.36 14.79
C GLN A 140 10.84 -4.37 16.31
#